data_AF-A0A833JEA6-F1
#
_entry.id   AF-A0A833JEA6-F1
#
_cell.length_a   1.000
_cell.length_b   1.000
_cell.length_c   1.000
_cell.angle_alpha   90.00
_cell.angle_beta   90.00
_cell.angle_gamma   90.00
#
_symmetry.space_group_name_H-M   'P 1'
#
loop_
_entity.id
_entity.type
_entity.pdbx_description
1 polymer ?
#
loop_
_entity_poly.entity_id
_entity_poly.type
_entity_poly.pdbx_seq_one_letter_code
_entity_poly.pdbx_strand_id
1 'polypeptide(L)'
;MSLIQLAEIYCSYILEYDNDGPYYLGGWSYGGSLALEIIRILMQKGKKIGGLYLIDTVNWSEVAKNKLADLKLKNPSIKTNYNEEIILNYLPQKINCPTILFKAIEIESKKNEEITERDIIINSHVVNQFKNGWNNIIDSFDIFNFNANHMSIMESPHLVKLVNIIEKDILAKENFL
;
A
#
# COMPACT_ATOMS: atom_id res chain seq x y z
N MET A 1 0.09 2.51 -19.38
CA MET A 1 -0.26 3.47 -18.32
C MET A 1 0.63 3.15 -17.13
N SER A 2 1.22 4.13 -16.46
CA SER A 2 2.00 3.92 -15.23
C SER A 2 1.12 4.10 -13.98
N LEU A 3 1.64 3.72 -12.80
CA LEU A 3 0.93 3.95 -11.53
C LEU A 3 0.72 5.45 -11.30
N ILE A 4 1.72 6.26 -11.67
CA ILE A 4 1.69 7.71 -11.56
C ILE A 4 0.56 8.28 -12.44
N GLN A 5 0.46 7.83 -13.69
CA GLN A 5 -0.63 8.26 -14.60
C GLN A 5 -2.01 7.86 -14.06
N LEU A 6 -2.13 6.66 -13.50
CA LEU A 6 -3.38 6.22 -12.86
C LEU A 6 -3.72 7.09 -11.64
N ALA A 7 -2.72 7.42 -10.82
CA ALA A 7 -2.88 8.29 -9.65
C ALA A 7 -3.27 9.72 -10.05
N GLU A 8 -2.74 10.26 -11.14
CA GLU A 8 -3.13 11.56 -11.68
C GLU A 8 -4.60 11.59 -12.10
N ILE A 9 -5.07 10.53 -12.78
CA ILE A 9 -6.47 10.38 -13.17
C ILE A 9 -7.36 10.34 -11.92
N TYR A 10 -7.02 9.50 -10.93
CA TYR A 10 -7.82 9.38 -9.71
C TYR A 10 -7.80 10.67 -8.89
N CYS A 11 -6.66 11.35 -8.83
CA CYS A 11 -6.53 12.66 -8.22
C CYS A 11 -7.44 13.69 -8.91
N SER A 12 -7.58 13.66 -10.23
CA SER A 12 -8.50 14.58 -10.92
C SER A 12 -9.95 14.34 -10.52
N TYR A 13 -10.38 13.08 -10.40
CA TYR A 13 -11.75 12.77 -9.96
C TYR A 13 -11.99 13.15 -8.49
N ILE A 14 -10.99 12.95 -7.62
CA ILE A 14 -11.07 13.38 -6.22
C ILE A 14 -11.25 14.90 -6.15
N LEU A 15 -10.43 15.66 -6.87
CA LEU A 15 -10.48 17.13 -6.86
C LEU A 15 -11.73 17.71 -7.52
N GLU A 16 -12.31 16.99 -8.49
CA GLU A 16 -13.60 17.35 -9.10
C GLU A 16 -14.75 17.20 -8.09
N TYR A 17 -14.68 16.16 -7.25
CA TYR A 17 -15.70 15.88 -6.23
C TYR A 17 -15.56 16.76 -4.98
N ASP A 18 -14.34 16.84 -4.41
CA ASP A 18 -14.01 17.64 -3.25
C ASP A 18 -12.63 18.28 -3.44
N ASN A 19 -12.59 19.60 -3.52
CA ASN A 19 -11.38 20.38 -3.73
C ASN A 19 -10.78 20.94 -2.43
N ASP A 20 -11.46 20.82 -1.28
CA ASP A 20 -11.08 21.53 -0.06
C ASP A 20 -10.32 20.65 0.94
N GLY A 21 -10.68 19.35 1.02
CA GLY A 21 -10.08 18.42 1.97
C GLY A 21 -10.33 18.81 3.44
N PRO A 22 -9.51 18.35 4.40
CA PRO A 22 -8.30 17.55 4.25
C PRO A 22 -8.58 16.13 3.72
N TYR A 23 -7.64 15.57 2.97
CA TYR A 23 -7.82 14.26 2.35
C TYR A 23 -7.35 13.12 3.26
N TYR A 24 -8.22 12.12 3.39
CA TYR A 24 -7.96 10.83 4.04
C TYR A 24 -8.04 9.75 2.97
N LEU A 25 -6.91 9.13 2.64
CA LEU A 25 -6.85 8.13 1.56
C LEU A 25 -6.20 6.85 2.07
N GLY A 26 -6.64 5.73 1.53
CA GLY A 26 -6.08 4.44 1.88
C GLY A 26 -6.34 3.41 0.82
N GLY A 27 -5.70 2.26 0.99
CA GLY A 27 -5.93 1.15 0.09
C GLY A 27 -5.27 -0.12 0.59
N TRP A 28 -5.83 -1.22 0.13
CA TRP A 28 -5.33 -2.55 0.40
C TRP A 28 -4.36 -3.00 -0.69
N SER A 29 -3.23 -3.56 -0.28
CA SER A 29 -2.24 -4.12 -1.20
C SER A 29 -1.76 -3.06 -2.22
N TYR A 30 -1.86 -3.37 -3.52
CA TYR A 30 -1.65 -2.44 -4.64
C TYR A 30 -2.36 -1.10 -4.44
N GLY A 31 -3.60 -1.11 -3.94
CA GLY A 31 -4.39 0.10 -3.70
C GLY A 31 -3.72 1.06 -2.73
N GLY A 32 -2.93 0.56 -1.77
CA GLY A 32 -2.18 1.41 -0.85
C GLY A 32 -1.02 2.15 -1.52
N SER A 33 -0.34 1.52 -2.48
CA SER A 33 0.69 2.21 -3.29
C SER A 33 0.06 3.27 -4.20
N LEU A 34 -1.11 2.99 -4.76
CA LEU A 34 -1.86 3.97 -5.53
C LEU A 34 -2.32 5.14 -4.65
N ALA A 35 -2.86 4.87 -3.45
CA ALA A 35 -3.28 5.90 -2.49
C ALA A 35 -2.11 6.79 -2.05
N LEU A 36 -0.93 6.21 -1.82
CA LEU A 36 0.29 6.95 -1.52
C LEU A 36 0.65 7.92 -2.65
N GLU A 37 0.60 7.46 -3.90
CA GLU A 37 0.93 8.29 -5.05
C GLU A 37 -0.10 9.41 -5.27
N ILE A 38 -1.39 9.13 -5.05
CA ILE A 38 -2.45 10.16 -5.06
C ILE A 38 -2.19 11.21 -3.98
N ILE A 39 -1.86 10.79 -2.74
CA ILE A 39 -1.49 11.71 -1.65
C ILE A 39 -0.30 12.58 -2.05
N ARG A 40 0.74 11.99 -2.65
CA ARG A 40 1.91 12.75 -3.13
C ARG A 40 1.50 13.85 -4.11
N ILE A 41 0.63 13.54 -5.08
CA ILE A 41 0.13 14.50 -6.07
C ILE A 41 -0.71 15.59 -5.40
N LEU A 42 -1.60 15.23 -4.47
CA LEU A 42 -2.41 16.17 -3.70
C LEU A 42 -1.53 17.14 -2.89
N MET A 43 -0.50 16.63 -2.20
CA MET A 43 0.47 17.46 -1.46
C MET A 43 1.19 18.45 -2.38
N GLN A 44 1.61 18.01 -3.58
CA GLN A 44 2.25 18.89 -4.57
C GLN A 44 1.32 19.99 -5.08
N LYS A 45 0.01 19.75 -5.06
CA LYS A 45 -1.03 20.74 -5.37
C LYS A 45 -1.39 21.63 -4.16
N GLY A 46 -0.65 21.56 -3.06
CA GLY A 46 -0.88 22.36 -1.86
C GLY A 46 -2.08 21.91 -1.02
N LYS A 47 -2.60 20.70 -1.26
CA LYS A 47 -3.73 20.17 -0.51
C LYS A 47 -3.31 19.64 0.85
N LYS A 48 -4.21 19.78 1.83
CA LYS A 48 -4.02 19.27 3.19
C LYS A 48 -4.32 17.77 3.22
N ILE A 49 -3.44 17.00 3.87
CA ILE A 49 -3.59 15.56 4.03
C ILE A 49 -3.83 15.25 5.51
N GLY A 50 -4.96 14.60 5.80
CA GLY A 50 -5.33 14.15 7.13
C GLY A 50 -4.79 12.76 7.48
N GLY A 51 -4.69 11.86 6.49
CA GLY A 51 -4.16 10.52 6.73
C GLY A 51 -3.94 9.66 5.48
N LEU A 52 -2.92 8.80 5.56
CA LEU A 52 -2.68 7.68 4.65
C LEU A 52 -2.88 6.36 5.39
N TYR A 53 -3.73 5.47 4.86
CA TYR A 53 -4.00 4.15 5.44
C TYR A 53 -3.53 3.03 4.52
N LEU A 54 -2.43 2.38 4.89
CA LEU A 54 -1.83 1.27 4.15
C LEU A 54 -2.32 -0.06 4.73
N ILE A 55 -3.11 -0.83 3.98
CA ILE A 55 -3.63 -2.12 4.44
C ILE A 55 -2.82 -3.24 3.79
N ASP A 56 -1.96 -3.86 4.58
CA ASP A 56 -1.00 -4.89 4.21
C ASP A 56 -0.25 -4.60 2.89
N THR A 57 0.09 -3.33 2.68
CA THR A 57 0.76 -2.83 1.48
C THR A 57 2.27 -2.93 1.64
N VAL A 58 2.95 -3.41 0.60
CA VAL A 58 4.41 -3.49 0.53
C VAL A 58 5.00 -2.45 -0.40
N ASN A 59 6.24 -2.05 -0.14
CA ASN A 59 7.02 -1.27 -1.08
C ASN A 59 7.55 -2.19 -2.18
N TRP A 60 6.87 -2.18 -3.33
CA TRP A 60 7.20 -3.01 -4.48
C TRP A 60 8.56 -2.70 -5.11
N SER A 61 9.10 -1.50 -4.91
CA SER A 61 10.46 -1.18 -5.38
C SER A 61 11.52 -1.99 -4.62
N GLU A 62 11.30 -2.30 -3.33
CA GLU A 62 12.16 -3.19 -2.55
C GLU A 62 11.99 -4.65 -2.96
N VAL A 63 10.77 -5.05 -3.33
CA VAL A 63 10.49 -6.39 -3.90
C VAL A 63 11.24 -6.55 -5.24
N ALA A 64 11.15 -5.54 -6.11
CA ALA A 64 11.78 -5.54 -7.43
C ALA A 64 13.31 -5.58 -7.35
N LYS A 65 13.91 -4.77 -6.46
CA LYS A 65 15.36 -4.79 -6.17
C LYS A 65 15.85 -6.17 -5.74
N ASN A 66 15.05 -6.84 -4.92
CA ASN A 66 15.48 -8.08 -4.28
C ASN A 66 15.32 -9.33 -5.14
N LYS A 67 14.54 -9.34 -6.24
CA LYS A 67 14.45 -10.57 -7.08
C LYS A 67 13.75 -10.49 -8.44
N LEU A 68 13.47 -9.34 -9.06
CA LEU A 68 12.76 -9.38 -10.35
C LEU A 68 13.58 -10.06 -11.48
N ALA A 69 14.91 -9.89 -11.46
CA ALA A 69 15.81 -10.56 -12.40
C ALA A 69 15.86 -12.08 -12.19
N ASP A 70 16.01 -12.53 -10.94
CA ASP A 70 16.05 -13.95 -10.58
C ASP A 70 14.72 -14.67 -10.83
N LEU A 71 13.59 -13.98 -10.68
CA LEU A 71 12.24 -14.55 -10.86
C LEU A 71 11.91 -14.77 -12.33
N LYS A 72 12.17 -13.78 -13.20
CA LYS A 72 11.99 -13.94 -14.65
C LYS A 72 12.95 -14.97 -15.25
N LEU A 73 14.17 -15.08 -14.71
CA LEU A 73 15.15 -16.09 -15.12
C LEU A 73 14.75 -17.51 -14.71
N LYS A 74 14.17 -17.68 -13.51
CA LYS A 74 13.79 -19.02 -13.00
C LYS A 74 12.44 -19.50 -13.49
N ASN A 75 11.50 -18.60 -13.83
CA ASN A 75 10.14 -18.97 -14.23
C ASN A 75 9.62 -18.05 -15.35
N PRO A 76 10.09 -18.25 -16.61
CA PRO A 76 9.67 -17.43 -17.76
C PRO A 76 8.17 -17.52 -18.09
N SER A 77 7.46 -18.51 -17.53
CA SER A 77 6.02 -18.74 -17.71
C SER A 77 5.13 -17.92 -16.77
N ILE A 78 5.69 -17.21 -15.78
CA ILE A 78 4.90 -16.36 -14.86
C ILE A 78 4.22 -15.28 -15.70
N LYS A 79 2.90 -15.39 -15.85
CA LYS A 79 2.08 -14.33 -16.44
C LYS A 79 1.84 -13.29 -15.38
N THR A 80 2.46 -12.12 -15.55
CA THR A 80 2.10 -10.98 -14.73
C THR A 80 0.80 -10.37 -15.23
N ASN A 81 -0.14 -10.06 -14.34
CA ASN A 81 -1.32 -9.27 -14.70
C ASN A 81 -0.94 -7.78 -14.89
N TYR A 82 -1.82 -7.02 -15.54
CA TYR A 82 -1.55 -5.62 -15.92
C TYR A 82 -1.14 -4.71 -14.73
N ASN A 83 -1.76 -4.88 -13.56
CA ASN A 83 -1.44 -4.07 -12.39
C ASN A 83 -0.04 -4.36 -11.84
N GLU A 84 0.44 -5.58 -12.05
CA GLU A 84 1.73 -6.07 -11.55
C GLU A 84 2.89 -5.48 -12.35
N GLU A 85 2.77 -5.42 -13.68
CA GLU A 85 3.74 -4.73 -14.53
C GLU A 85 3.84 -3.24 -14.18
N ILE A 86 2.71 -2.62 -13.83
CA ILE A 86 2.66 -1.23 -13.41
C ILE A 86 3.40 -1.03 -12.09
N ILE A 87 3.10 -1.85 -11.08
CA ILE A 87 3.61 -1.64 -9.73
C ILE A 87 5.10 -2.00 -9.60
N LEU A 88 5.58 -2.96 -10.38
CA LEU A 88 7.00 -3.35 -10.40
C LEU A 88 7.91 -2.26 -10.99
N ASN A 89 7.36 -1.39 -11.84
CA ASN A 89 8.06 -0.25 -12.41
C ASN A 89 7.85 1.05 -11.61
N TYR A 90 7.07 1.00 -10.53
CA TYR A 90 6.81 2.15 -9.68
C TYR A 90 7.94 2.35 -8.66
N LEU A 91 8.52 3.56 -8.66
CA LEU A 91 9.48 4.00 -7.66
C LEU A 91 8.83 5.07 -6.79
N PRO A 92 8.46 4.75 -5.54
CA PRO A 92 7.83 5.72 -4.65
C PRO A 92 8.80 6.84 -4.29
N GLN A 93 8.29 8.06 -4.20
CA GLN A 93 9.03 9.20 -3.67
C GLN A 93 8.75 9.38 -2.18
N LYS A 94 9.69 10.02 -1.49
CA LYS A 94 9.55 10.30 -0.07
C LYS A 94 8.32 11.19 0.19
N ILE A 95 7.50 10.82 1.17
CA ILE A 95 6.34 11.59 1.62
C ILE A 95 6.40 11.81 3.13
N ASN A 96 5.84 12.94 3.56
CA ASN A 96 5.72 13.28 4.97
C ASN A 96 4.24 13.59 5.28
N CYS A 97 3.49 12.55 5.62
CA CYS A 97 2.11 12.67 6.07
C CYS A 97 1.80 11.65 7.18
N PRO A 98 0.78 11.91 8.02
CA PRO A 98 0.31 10.93 9.00
C PRO A 98 -0.06 9.62 8.28
N THR A 99 0.62 8.53 8.62
CA THR A 99 0.42 7.23 7.97
C THR A 99 0.15 6.15 9.01
N ILE A 100 -0.84 5.30 8.74
CA ILE A 100 -1.08 4.08 9.52
C ILE A 100 -0.86 2.87 8.61
N LEU A 101 -0.03 1.92 9.06
CA LEU A 101 0.15 0.62 8.43
C LEU A 101 -0.60 -0.46 9.22
N PHE A 102 -1.56 -1.11 8.57
CA PHE A 102 -2.22 -2.31 9.06
C PHE A 102 -1.50 -3.53 8.48
N LYS A 103 -0.72 -4.24 9.30
CA LYS A 103 0.16 -5.32 8.84
C LYS A 103 -0.42 -6.68 9.18
N ALA A 104 -0.59 -7.54 8.17
CA ALA A 104 -0.89 -8.95 8.37
C ALA A 104 0.38 -9.70 8.77
N ILE A 105 0.36 -10.46 9.87
CA ILE A 105 1.56 -11.19 10.34
C ILE A 105 1.56 -12.67 9.99
N GLU A 106 0.43 -13.23 9.57
CA GLU A 106 0.38 -14.64 9.13
C GLU A 106 0.83 -14.76 7.67
N ILE A 107 1.85 -15.59 7.46
CA ILE A 107 2.42 -15.85 6.15
C ILE A 107 1.92 -17.23 5.71
N GLU A 108 0.91 -17.25 4.85
CA GLU A 108 0.49 -18.48 4.18
C GLU A 108 1.39 -18.72 2.97
N SER A 109 2.18 -19.79 3.00
CA SER A 109 2.81 -20.35 1.81
C SER A 109 1.94 -21.48 1.28
N LYS A 110 1.46 -21.36 0.03
CA LYS A 110 0.80 -22.50 -0.63
C LYS A 110 1.87 -23.51 -1.04
N LYS A 111 1.58 -24.81 -0.85
CA LYS A 111 2.34 -25.93 -1.43
C LYS A 111 1.89 -26.20 -2.89
N ASN A 112 1.63 -25.16 -3.67
CA ASN A 112 1.21 -25.35 -5.07
C ASN A 112 2.45 -25.38 -5.98
N GLU A 113 2.36 -26.13 -7.10
CA GLU A 113 3.41 -26.18 -8.12
C GLU A 113 3.55 -24.85 -8.89
N GLU A 114 2.51 -24.01 -8.89
CA GLU A 114 2.54 -22.66 -9.46
C GLU A 114 2.89 -21.61 -8.40
N ILE A 115 3.99 -20.87 -8.64
CA ILE A 115 4.43 -19.74 -7.81
C ILE A 115 3.48 -18.57 -8.03
N THR A 116 2.84 -18.10 -6.97
CA THR A 116 2.01 -16.88 -6.98
C THR A 116 2.83 -15.63 -6.72
N GLU A 117 2.28 -14.46 -7.01
CA GLU A 117 2.90 -13.18 -6.63
C GLU A 117 3.08 -13.03 -5.12
N ARG A 118 2.13 -13.56 -4.35
CA ARG A 118 2.24 -13.54 -2.90
C ARG A 118 3.46 -14.33 -2.46
N ASP A 119 3.75 -15.44 -3.13
CA ASP A 119 4.99 -16.18 -2.92
C ASP A 119 6.22 -15.34 -3.30
N ILE A 120 6.16 -14.51 -4.36
CA ILE A 120 7.24 -13.56 -4.70
C ILE A 120 7.49 -12.55 -3.58
N ILE A 121 6.43 -11.90 -3.10
CA ILE A 121 6.51 -10.92 -2.01
C ILE A 121 7.06 -11.58 -0.74
N ILE A 122 6.56 -12.77 -0.38
CA ILE A 122 7.02 -13.54 0.78
C ILE A 122 8.50 -13.88 0.64
N ASN A 123 8.91 -14.39 -0.54
CA ASN A 123 10.28 -14.78 -0.84
C ASN A 123 11.25 -13.59 -0.97
N SER A 124 10.73 -12.37 -1.18
CA SER A 124 11.53 -11.14 -1.12
C SER A 124 11.86 -10.71 0.31
N HIS A 125 11.24 -11.34 1.31
CA HIS A 125 11.31 -10.99 2.73
C HIS A 125 10.85 -9.57 3.07
N VAL A 126 10.31 -8.80 2.11
CA VAL A 126 9.80 -7.44 2.37
C VAL A 126 8.65 -7.46 3.37
N VAL A 127 7.77 -8.47 3.31
CA VAL A 127 6.70 -8.68 4.32
C VAL A 127 7.23 -9.10 5.69
N ASN A 128 8.49 -9.53 5.80
CA ASN A 128 9.10 -9.81 7.10
C ASN A 128 9.71 -8.54 7.72
N GLN A 129 9.86 -7.47 6.92
CA GLN A 129 10.36 -6.20 7.44
C GLN A 129 9.30 -5.53 8.30
N PHE A 130 9.79 -4.81 9.34
CA PHE A 130 8.95 -4.12 10.31
C PHE A 130 7.92 -3.17 9.64
N LYS A 131 8.33 -2.44 8.60
CA LYS A 131 7.49 -1.48 7.87
C LYS A 131 7.17 -1.87 6.43
N ASN A 132 7.16 -3.17 6.09
CA ASN A 132 6.87 -3.65 4.72
C ASN A 132 7.70 -2.96 3.60
N GLY A 133 8.95 -2.56 3.88
CA GLY A 133 9.82 -1.87 2.91
C GLY A 133 9.65 -0.35 2.82
N TRP A 134 8.80 0.28 3.63
CA TRP A 134 8.54 1.72 3.56
C TRP A 134 9.55 2.61 4.33
N ASN A 135 10.56 2.01 4.99
CA ASN A 135 11.44 2.69 5.96
C ASN A 135 12.09 3.99 5.48
N ASN A 136 12.41 4.11 4.19
CA ASN A 136 13.11 5.27 3.61
C ASN A 136 12.18 6.24 2.86
N ILE A 137 10.90 5.87 2.73
CA ILE A 137 9.92 6.58 1.90
C ILE A 137 8.95 7.37 2.76
N ILE A 138 8.57 6.86 3.92
CA ILE A 138 7.60 7.50 4.80
C ILE A 138 8.31 7.69 6.14
N ASP A 139 8.23 8.90 6.70
CA ASP A 139 8.96 9.24 7.92
C ASP A 139 8.20 8.82 9.19
N SER A 140 6.87 9.03 9.19
CA SER A 140 6.01 8.82 10.36
C SER A 140 4.99 7.72 10.10
N PHE A 141 4.94 6.71 10.98
CA PHE A 141 3.95 5.63 10.92
C PHE A 141 3.49 5.22 12.31
N ASP A 142 2.19 4.98 12.42
CA ASP A 142 1.67 4.01 13.39
C ASP A 142 1.53 2.65 12.71
N ILE A 143 1.79 1.57 13.46
CA ILE A 143 1.72 0.21 12.93
C ILE A 143 0.81 -0.63 13.81
N PHE A 144 -0.21 -1.22 13.20
CA PHE A 144 -1.12 -2.16 13.86
C PHE A 144 -0.94 -3.54 13.23
N ASN A 145 -0.50 -4.50 14.03
CA ASN A 145 -0.36 -5.90 13.61
C ASN A 145 -1.68 -6.66 13.78
N PHE A 146 -2.00 -7.48 12.79
CA PHE A 146 -3.19 -8.32 12.74
C PHE A 146 -2.76 -9.78 12.60
N ASN A 147 -3.23 -10.63 13.52
CA ASN A 147 -3.08 -12.08 13.43
C ASN A 147 -4.03 -12.64 12.36
N ALA A 148 -3.67 -12.34 11.12
CA ALA A 148 -4.40 -12.57 9.90
C ALA A 148 -3.38 -12.74 8.78
N ASN A 149 -3.77 -13.43 7.71
CA ASN A 149 -3.12 -13.33 6.41
C ASN A 149 -3.68 -12.11 5.64
N HIS A 150 -3.07 -11.77 4.49
CA HIS A 150 -3.48 -10.61 3.67
C HIS A 150 -4.89 -10.62 3.13
N MET A 151 -5.49 -11.80 2.95
CA MET A 151 -6.88 -11.91 2.54
C MET A 151 -7.78 -11.73 3.77
N SER A 152 -7.53 -12.50 4.82
CA SER A 152 -8.32 -12.51 6.05
C SER A 152 -8.25 -11.21 6.86
N ILE A 153 -7.27 -10.31 6.61
CA ILE A 153 -7.25 -8.96 7.21
C ILE A 153 -8.42 -8.10 6.70
N MET A 154 -8.91 -8.39 5.49
CA MET A 154 -10.07 -7.76 4.86
C MET A 154 -11.38 -8.49 5.18
N GLU A 155 -11.35 -9.48 6.07
CA GLU A 155 -12.52 -10.25 6.48
C GLU A 155 -12.82 -10.03 7.96
N SER A 156 -14.04 -10.35 8.39
CA SER A 156 -14.38 -10.33 9.82
C SER A 156 -13.62 -11.41 10.58
N PRO A 157 -13.14 -11.14 11.82
CA PRO A 157 -13.36 -9.91 12.60
C PRO A 157 -12.33 -8.80 12.35
N HIS A 158 -11.29 -9.05 11.55
CA HIS A 158 -10.18 -8.12 11.35
C HIS A 158 -10.60 -6.81 10.68
N LEU A 159 -11.44 -6.90 9.64
CA LEU A 159 -11.94 -5.72 8.93
C LEU A 159 -12.68 -4.77 9.86
N VAL A 160 -13.51 -5.29 10.77
CA VAL A 160 -14.24 -4.49 11.76
C VAL A 160 -13.26 -3.74 12.66
N LYS A 161 -12.23 -4.42 13.17
CA LYS A 161 -11.19 -3.79 13.98
C LYS A 161 -10.41 -2.72 13.21
N LEU A 162 -10.08 -2.99 11.94
CA LEU A 162 -9.39 -2.06 11.06
C LEU A 162 -10.19 -0.78 10.84
N VAL A 163 -11.48 -0.91 10.46
CA VAL A 163 -12.39 0.23 10.27
C VAL A 163 -12.52 1.05 11.55
N ASN A 164 -12.70 0.40 12.70
CA ASN A 164 -12.78 1.09 13.99
C ASN A 164 -11.51 1.90 14.34
N ILE A 165 -10.33 1.47 13.89
CA ILE A 165 -9.09 2.22 14.09
C ILE A 165 -9.05 3.44 13.17
N ILE A 166 -9.42 3.27 11.89
CA ILE A 166 -9.47 4.38 10.91
C ILE A 166 -10.48 5.45 11.38
N GLU A 167 -11.69 5.06 11.76
CA GLU A 167 -12.71 6.00 12.25
C GLU A 167 -12.23 6.80 13.45
N LYS A 168 -11.60 6.13 14.43
CA LYS A 168 -11.05 6.81 15.61
C LYS A 168 -9.94 7.80 15.25
N ASP A 169 -9.06 7.44 14.31
CA ASP A 169 -7.99 8.33 13.86
C ASP A 169 -8.54 9.57 13.13
N ILE A 170 -9.52 9.40 12.24
CA ILE A 170 -10.18 10.51 11.53
C ILE A 170 -10.87 11.44 12.54
N LEU A 171 -11.72 10.88 13.41
CA LEU A 171 -12.47 11.66 14.41
C LEU A 171 -11.52 12.40 15.37
N ALA A 172 -10.40 11.79 15.75
CA ALA A 172 -9.42 12.45 16.61
C ALA A 172 -8.85 13.71 15.94
N LYS A 173 -8.62 13.70 14.62
CA LYS A 173 -8.03 14.82 13.87
C LYS A 173 -9.02 15.92 13.54
N GLU A 174 -10.27 15.58 13.27
CA GLU A 174 -11.33 16.56 13.01
C GLU A 174 -11.66 17.40 14.24
N ASN A 175 -11.54 16.83 15.44
CA ASN A 175 -11.78 17.56 16.70
C ASN A 175 -10.72 18.63 17.03
N PHE A 176 -9.65 18.75 16.25
CA PHE A 176 -8.59 19.77 16.42
C PHE A 176 -8.53 20.79 15.26
N LEU A 177 -9.48 20.75 14.32
CA LEU A 177 -9.64 21.74 13.24
C LEU A 177 -10.71 22.78 13.61
#